data_AF-A0A2D6EVD3-F1
#
_entry.id   AF-A0A2D6EVD3-F1
#
_cell.length_a   1.000
_cell.length_b   1.000
_cell.length_c   1.000
_cell.angle_alpha   90.00
_cell.angle_beta   90.00
_cell.angle_gamma   90.00
#
_symmetry.space_group_name_H-M   'P 1'
#
loop_
_entity.id
_entity.type
_entity.pdbx_description
1 polymer ?
#
loop_
_entity_poly.entity_id
_entity_poly.type
_entity_poly.pdbx_seq_one_letter_code
_entity_poly.pdbx_strand_id
1 'polypeptide(L)'
;MKDIVAQRVGVFVDTQNIYYSARALYQALVNFDALLKQAVRGRVLIRALAYVVRTEDLKKEEFFKALENMGYEIQSKDLQVFADGSKKGDWDVGIAMDMIEQAQKLDTMILVSGDGDFVPLVQHLQRGTGCRVEVMAFGPSCNAQLKEVCHQFVDLDKESSKFLMKKNGRKRK
;
A
#
# COMPACT_ATOMS: atom_id res chain seq x y z
N MET A 1 17.72 -8.48 -31.62
CA MET A 1 16.74 -8.68 -30.54
C MET A 1 16.40 -7.29 -30.01
N LYS A 2 15.15 -6.83 -30.10
CA LYS A 2 14.78 -5.56 -29.45
C LYS A 2 14.82 -5.82 -27.95
N ASP A 3 15.67 -5.12 -27.21
CA ASP A 3 15.58 -5.10 -25.76
C ASP A 3 14.18 -4.62 -25.39
N ILE A 4 13.36 -5.52 -24.87
CA ILE A 4 12.05 -5.15 -24.34
C ILE A 4 12.37 -4.38 -23.05
N VAL A 5 12.25 -3.05 -23.11
CA VAL A 5 12.40 -2.19 -21.94
C VAL A 5 11.27 -2.54 -20.98
N ALA A 6 11.60 -3.29 -19.93
CA ALA A 6 10.65 -3.69 -18.92
C ALA A 6 10.40 -2.52 -17.96
N GLN A 7 9.13 -2.24 -17.68
CA GLN A 7 8.70 -1.13 -16.86
C GLN A 7 9.26 -1.23 -15.44
N ARG A 8 9.89 -0.15 -14.94
CA ARG A 8 10.41 0.00 -13.59
C ARG A 8 9.30 0.46 -12.64
N VAL A 9 9.04 -0.31 -11.59
CA VAL A 9 7.93 -0.04 -10.67
C VAL A 9 8.37 0.14 -9.22
N GLY A 10 7.72 1.07 -8.52
CA GLY A 10 7.81 1.22 -7.07
C GLY A 10 6.45 0.98 -6.43
N VAL A 11 6.43 0.28 -5.30
CA VAL A 11 5.20 -0.04 -4.54
C VAL A 11 5.24 0.68 -3.21
N PHE A 12 4.19 1.43 -2.87
CA PHE A 12 4.09 2.25 -1.66
C PHE A 12 2.82 1.84 -0.92
N VAL A 13 2.97 1.17 0.22
CA VAL A 13 1.85 0.52 0.92
C VAL A 13 1.54 1.26 2.22
N ASP A 14 0.39 1.91 2.25
CA ASP A 14 -0.22 2.36 3.49
C ASP A 14 -0.80 1.15 4.23
N THR A 15 0.00 0.61 5.14
CA THR A 15 -0.38 -0.64 5.82
C THR A 15 -1.57 -0.45 6.73
N GLN A 16 -1.77 0.75 7.32
CA GLN A 16 -2.92 1.00 8.17
C GLN A 16 -4.21 1.05 7.37
N ASN A 17 -4.24 1.84 6.29
CA ASN A 17 -5.44 1.99 5.47
C ASN A 17 -5.91 0.63 4.92
N ILE A 18 -4.98 -0.18 4.39
CA ILE A 18 -5.33 -1.48 3.82
C ILE A 18 -5.69 -2.51 4.89
N TYR A 19 -5.02 -2.49 6.04
CA TYR A 19 -5.32 -3.37 7.17
C TYR A 19 -6.72 -3.11 7.73
N TYR A 20 -7.04 -1.86 8.05
CA TYR A 20 -8.34 -1.51 8.62
C TYR A 20 -9.47 -1.72 7.61
N SER A 21 -9.23 -1.46 6.32
CA SER A 21 -10.17 -1.81 5.24
C SER A 21 -10.48 -3.31 5.24
N ALA A 22 -9.46 -4.16 5.28
CA ALA A 22 -9.64 -5.61 5.30
C ALA A 22 -10.36 -6.11 6.57
N ARG A 23 -10.05 -5.51 7.72
CA ARG A 23 -10.70 -5.84 9.00
C ARG A 23 -12.17 -5.44 9.00
N ALA A 24 -12.50 -4.25 8.51
CA ALA A 24 -13.87 -3.73 8.47
C ALA A 24 -14.75 -4.49 7.49
N LEU A 25 -14.25 -4.75 6.27
CA LEU A 25 -15.03 -5.37 5.20
C LEU A 25 -15.13 -6.90 5.31
N TYR A 26 -14.06 -7.58 5.77
CA TYR A 26 -13.98 -9.05 5.70
C TYR A 26 -13.58 -9.72 7.02
N GLN A 27 -13.35 -8.95 8.09
CA GLN A 27 -12.87 -9.46 9.38
C GLN A 27 -11.61 -10.34 9.25
N ALA A 28 -10.74 -10.01 8.29
CA ALA A 28 -9.55 -10.80 7.93
C ALA A 28 -8.29 -9.93 7.93
N LEU A 29 -7.13 -10.60 7.91
CA LEU A 29 -5.82 -9.94 7.76
C LEU A 29 -5.44 -9.91 6.29
N VAL A 30 -4.64 -8.93 5.88
CA VAL A 30 -4.14 -8.79 4.50
C VAL A 30 -3.03 -9.81 4.24
N ASN A 31 -3.04 -10.40 3.03
CA ASN A 31 -1.94 -11.19 2.49
C ASN A 31 -1.00 -10.29 1.68
N PHE A 32 0.03 -9.76 2.33
CA PHE A 32 0.97 -8.81 1.73
C PHE A 32 1.84 -9.43 0.61
N ASP A 33 2.09 -10.74 0.64
CA ASP A 33 2.83 -11.42 -0.44
C ASP A 33 2.02 -11.43 -1.74
N ALA A 34 0.74 -11.80 -1.67
CA ALA A 34 -0.15 -11.77 -2.83
C ALA A 34 -0.39 -10.34 -3.35
N LEU A 35 -0.46 -9.37 -2.43
CA LEU A 35 -0.56 -7.96 -2.73
C LEU A 35 0.66 -7.48 -3.53
N LEU A 36 1.88 -7.75 -3.06
CA LEU A 36 3.11 -7.35 -3.75
C LEU A 36 3.21 -7.98 -5.14
N LYS A 37 2.93 -9.28 -5.26
CA LYS A 37 2.92 -9.99 -6.55
C LYS A 37 1.94 -9.37 -7.54
N GLN A 38 0.74 -9.02 -7.06
CA GLN A 38 -0.27 -8.35 -7.87
C GLN A 38 0.08 -6.90 -8.20
N ALA A 39 0.81 -6.19 -7.34
CA ALA A 39 1.29 -4.84 -7.64
C ALA A 39 2.38 -4.87 -8.73
N VAL A 40 3.30 -5.83 -8.66
CA VAL A 40 4.43 -5.91 -9.59
C VAL A 40 4.00 -6.43 -10.97
N ARG A 41 3.16 -7.47 -11.05
CA ARG A 41 2.67 -8.07 -12.32
C ARG A 41 3.78 -8.41 -13.32
N GLY A 42 4.90 -8.94 -12.84
CA GLY A 42 6.04 -9.33 -13.67
C GLY A 42 6.89 -8.16 -14.21
N ARG A 43 6.64 -6.93 -13.73
CA ARG A 43 7.46 -5.74 -14.03
C ARG A 43 8.73 -5.72 -13.18
N VAL A 44 9.68 -4.83 -13.49
CA VAL A 44 10.93 -4.69 -12.74
C VAL A 44 10.65 -3.93 -11.45
N LEU A 45 10.56 -4.65 -10.33
CA LEU A 45 10.44 -4.04 -9.01
C LEU A 45 11.75 -3.33 -8.64
N ILE A 46 11.68 -2.01 -8.43
CA ILE A 46 12.81 -1.20 -7.98
C ILE A 46 12.84 -1.12 -6.45
N ARG A 47 11.69 -0.81 -5.84
CA ARG A 47 11.51 -0.75 -4.37
C ARG A 47 10.07 -1.07 -3.99
N ALA A 48 9.89 -1.69 -2.83
CA ALA A 48 8.59 -1.88 -2.19
C ALA A 48 8.65 -1.35 -0.76
N LEU A 49 7.93 -0.27 -0.47
CA LEU A 49 7.91 0.38 0.83
C LEU A 49 6.61 0.07 1.55
N ALA A 50 6.72 -0.45 2.79
CA ALA A 50 5.60 -0.68 3.69
C ALA A 50 5.65 0.32 4.84
N TYR A 51 4.63 1.18 4.92
CA TYR A 51 4.54 2.24 5.92
C TYR A 51 3.71 1.76 7.10
N VAL A 52 4.39 1.42 8.20
CA VAL A 52 3.83 0.78 9.39
C VAL A 52 3.75 1.76 10.54
N VAL A 53 2.58 1.81 11.16
CA VAL A 53 2.36 2.54 12.40
C VAL A 53 2.27 1.51 13.50
N ARG A 54 3.19 1.59 14.46
CA ARG A 54 3.31 0.62 15.56
C ARG A 54 2.14 0.81 16.53
N THR A 55 1.03 0.11 16.29
CA THR A 55 -0.10 -0.05 17.21
C THR A 55 0.03 -1.34 18.02
N GLU A 56 -0.74 -1.54 19.09
CA GLU A 56 -0.68 -2.80 19.87
C GLU A 56 -0.89 -4.06 18.99
N ASP A 57 -1.78 -3.97 18.00
CA ASP A 57 -2.06 -5.07 17.07
C ASP A 57 -0.95 -5.29 16.04
N LEU A 58 -0.22 -4.23 15.66
CA LEU A 58 0.81 -4.23 14.60
C LEU A 58 2.25 -4.17 15.13
N LYS A 59 2.46 -4.09 16.45
CA LYS A 59 3.78 -4.04 17.12
C LYS A 59 4.53 -5.37 17.13
N LYS A 60 4.00 -6.42 16.51
CA LYS A 60 4.59 -7.76 16.58
C LYS A 60 5.82 -7.83 15.68
N GLU A 61 6.98 -8.12 16.26
CA GLU A 61 8.24 -8.38 15.53
C GLU A 61 8.07 -9.40 14.39
N GLU A 62 7.18 -10.37 14.55
CA GLU A 62 6.85 -11.35 13.52
C GLU A 62 6.24 -10.71 12.25
N PHE A 63 5.45 -9.64 12.40
CA PHE A 63 4.85 -8.94 11.27
C PHE A 63 5.91 -8.19 10.46
N PHE A 64 6.83 -7.51 11.14
CA PHE A 64 7.95 -6.82 10.51
C PHE A 64 8.84 -7.80 9.75
N LYS A 65 9.26 -8.89 10.41
CA LYS A 65 10.06 -9.95 9.77
C LYS A 65 9.34 -10.57 8.57
N ALA A 66 8.02 -10.77 8.66
CA ALA A 66 7.24 -11.30 7.54
C ALA A 66 7.26 -10.36 6.33
N LEU A 67 7.09 -9.05 6.54
CA LEU A 67 7.16 -8.05 5.47
C LEU A 67 8.56 -7.99 4.84
N GLU A 68 9.62 -7.97 5.65
CA GLU A 68 11.01 -7.99 5.16
C GLU A 68 11.30 -9.24 4.33
N ASN A 69 10.88 -10.42 4.79
CA ASN A 69 11.03 -11.68 4.05
C ASN A 69 10.25 -11.69 2.73
N MET A 70 9.18 -10.91 2.60
CA MET A 70 8.43 -10.74 1.35
C MET A 70 9.10 -9.73 0.40
N GLY A 71 10.16 -9.03 0.84
CA GLY A 71 10.90 -8.04 0.05
C GLY A 71 10.43 -6.60 0.25
N TYR A 72 9.69 -6.31 1.33
CA TYR A 72 9.36 -4.94 1.69
C TYR A 72 10.48 -4.27 2.51
N GLU A 73 10.75 -3.02 2.17
CA GLU A 73 11.48 -2.08 3.01
C GLU A 73 10.49 -1.39 3.95
N ILE A 74 10.73 -1.44 5.24
CA ILE A 74 9.76 -0.97 6.23
C ILE A 74 10.09 0.44 6.70
N GLN A 75 9.12 1.35 6.57
CA GLN A 75 9.13 2.65 7.22
C GLN A 75 8.21 2.58 8.45
N SER A 76 8.76 2.75 9.65
CA SER A 76 7.99 2.56 10.89
C SER A 76 8.02 3.78 11.80
N LYS A 77 6.86 4.10 12.39
CA LYS A 77 6.76 5.12 13.44
C LYS A 77 5.80 4.68 14.53
N ASP A 78 5.99 5.24 15.73
CA ASP A 78 5.09 5.00 16.85
C ASP A 78 3.84 5.86 16.74
N LEU A 79 2.71 5.30 17.19
CA LEU A 79 1.48 6.07 17.35
C LEU A 79 1.69 7.15 18.41
N GLN A 80 1.59 8.41 18.03
CA GLN A 80 1.70 9.53 18.95
C GLN A 80 0.36 9.80 19.61
N VAL A 81 0.36 9.86 20.94
CA VAL A 81 -0.79 10.25 21.75
C VAL A 81 -0.47 11.61 22.36
N PHE A 82 -1.28 12.61 22.03
CA PHE A 82 -1.10 13.98 22.53
C PHE A 82 -1.79 14.16 23.87
N ALA A 83 -1.43 15.24 24.57
CA ALA A 83 -1.97 15.58 25.89
C ALA A 83 -3.49 15.79 25.89
N ASP A 84 -4.07 16.15 24.74
CA ASP A 84 -5.52 16.29 24.52
C ASP A 84 -6.23 14.95 24.22
N GLY A 85 -5.49 13.84 24.24
CA GLY A 85 -6.00 12.50 23.94
C GLY A 85 -6.10 12.20 22.44
N SER A 86 -5.80 13.16 21.56
CA SER A 86 -5.76 12.91 20.12
C SER A 86 -4.62 11.95 19.77
N LYS A 87 -4.86 11.10 18.76
CA LYS A 87 -3.88 10.14 18.26
C LYS A 87 -3.52 10.54 16.84
N LYS A 88 -2.23 10.83 16.59
CA LYS A 88 -1.74 10.99 15.21
C LYS A 88 -0.73 9.93 14.88
N GLY A 89 -0.82 9.41 13.67
CA GLY A 89 -0.03 8.25 13.29
C GLY A 89 -0.06 7.90 11.82
N ASP A 90 -0.80 8.58 10.94
CA ASP A 90 -0.84 8.27 9.51
C ASP A 90 0.51 8.47 8.81
N TRP A 91 0.73 7.82 7.67
CA TRP A 91 1.97 7.99 6.90
C TRP A 91 1.81 8.92 5.70
N ASP A 92 0.70 9.63 5.57
CA ASP A 92 0.27 10.28 4.33
C ASP A 92 1.31 11.23 3.77
N VAL A 93 1.85 12.11 4.64
CA VAL A 93 2.93 13.04 4.25
C VAL A 93 4.21 12.30 3.89
N GLY A 94 4.60 11.28 4.66
CA GLY A 94 5.82 10.52 4.40
C GLY A 94 5.74 9.74 3.08
N ILE A 95 4.61 9.09 2.83
CA ILE A 95 4.31 8.42 1.57
C ILE A 95 4.37 9.42 0.41
N ALA A 96 3.73 10.58 0.55
CA ALA A 96 3.73 11.60 -0.50
C ALA A 96 5.14 12.10 -0.84
N MET A 97 5.95 12.38 0.17
CA MET A 97 7.34 12.84 -0.02
C MET A 97 8.19 11.77 -0.70
N ASP A 98 8.18 10.53 -0.20
CA ASP A 98 8.92 9.43 -0.80
C ASP A 98 8.48 9.19 -2.25
N MET A 99 7.17 9.27 -2.51
CA MET A 99 6.64 9.10 -3.86
C MET A 99 7.16 10.19 -4.81
N ILE A 100 7.15 11.46 -4.40
CA ILE A 100 7.67 12.58 -5.19
C ILE A 100 9.17 12.40 -5.46
N GLU A 101 9.95 12.02 -4.46
CA GLU A 101 11.40 11.83 -4.58
C GLU A 101 11.78 10.69 -5.54
N GLN A 102 10.97 9.63 -5.60
CA GLN A 102 11.23 8.47 -6.45
C GLN A 102 10.67 8.63 -7.88
N ALA A 103 9.82 9.63 -8.12
CA ALA A 103 9.08 9.78 -9.38
C ALA A 103 9.96 9.82 -10.64
N GLN A 104 11.18 10.38 -10.53
CA GLN A 104 12.13 10.47 -11.65
C GLN A 104 12.88 9.15 -11.95
N LYS A 105 12.75 8.14 -11.08
CA LYS A 105 13.48 6.86 -11.17
C LYS A 105 12.58 5.68 -11.56
N LEU A 106 11.27 5.93 -11.64
CA LEU A 106 10.22 4.94 -11.80
C LEU A 106 9.33 5.30 -12.98
N ASP A 107 8.98 4.29 -13.78
CA ASP A 107 8.01 4.46 -14.86
C ASP A 107 6.59 4.37 -14.33
N THR A 108 6.39 3.59 -13.26
CA THR A 108 5.09 3.46 -12.58
C THR A 108 5.23 3.33 -11.08
N MET A 109 4.31 4.00 -10.40
CA MET A 109 4.21 4.01 -8.96
C MET A 109 2.86 3.43 -8.57
N ILE A 110 2.89 2.41 -7.73
CA ILE A 110 1.71 1.74 -7.23
C ILE A 110 1.48 2.23 -5.80
N LEU A 111 0.46 3.04 -5.60
CA LEU A 111 -0.04 3.43 -4.28
C LEU A 111 -1.05 2.38 -3.82
N VAL A 112 -0.76 1.70 -2.71
CA VAL A 112 -1.71 0.80 -2.07
C VAL A 112 -2.34 1.52 -0.89
N SER A 113 -3.39 2.29 -1.19
CA SER A 113 -4.26 2.98 -0.23
C SER A 113 -5.57 3.35 -0.91
N GLY A 114 -6.66 3.39 -0.14
CA GLY A 114 -7.94 3.93 -0.56
C GLY A 114 -8.18 5.39 -0.16
N ASP A 115 -7.19 6.04 0.48
CA ASP A 115 -7.36 7.36 1.08
C ASP A 115 -7.44 8.49 0.05
N GLY A 116 -8.51 9.30 0.15
CA GLY A 116 -8.73 10.45 -0.73
C GLY A 116 -7.69 11.56 -0.57
N ASP A 117 -6.98 11.62 0.57
CA ASP A 117 -5.96 12.64 0.82
C ASP A 117 -4.74 12.51 -0.11
N PHE A 118 -4.58 11.37 -0.79
CA PHE A 118 -3.59 11.18 -1.84
C PHE A 118 -3.99 11.74 -3.22
N VAL A 119 -5.23 12.21 -3.42
CA VAL A 119 -5.66 12.78 -4.71
C VAL A 119 -4.73 13.89 -5.22
N PRO A 120 -4.34 14.91 -4.40
CA PRO A 120 -3.41 15.95 -4.83
C PRO A 120 -2.04 15.39 -5.22
N LEU A 121 -1.53 14.38 -4.50
CA LEU A 121 -0.27 13.70 -4.81
C LEU A 121 -0.35 13.02 -6.18
N VAL A 122 -1.39 12.21 -6.41
CA VAL A 122 -1.58 11.50 -7.68
C VAL A 122 -1.60 12.50 -8.83
N GLN A 123 -2.40 13.56 -8.71
CA GLN A 123 -2.48 14.60 -9.73
C GLN A 123 -1.15 15.35 -9.94
N HIS A 124 -0.40 15.63 -8.88
CA HIS A 124 0.90 16.28 -8.95
C HIS A 124 1.90 15.43 -9.73
N LEU A 125 2.01 14.14 -9.42
CA LEU A 125 2.91 13.21 -10.11
C LEU A 125 2.58 13.13 -11.60
N GLN A 126 1.29 13.06 -11.95
CA GLN A 126 0.87 12.99 -13.35
C GLN A 126 1.24 14.23 -14.16
N ARG A 127 0.99 15.41 -13.61
CA ARG A 127 1.26 16.68 -14.32
C ARG A 127 2.74 17.05 -14.30
N GLY A 128 3.42 16.80 -13.18
CA GLY A 128 4.75 17.35 -12.90
C GLY A 128 5.91 16.43 -13.30
N THR A 129 5.72 15.12 -13.30
CA THR A 129 6.81 14.15 -13.54
C THR A 129 6.57 13.23 -14.73
N GLY A 130 5.31 13.12 -15.20
CA GLY A 130 4.91 12.16 -16.24
C GLY A 130 4.90 10.71 -15.74
N CYS A 131 5.16 10.47 -14.45
CA CYS A 131 5.14 9.14 -13.88
C CYS A 131 3.71 8.59 -13.83
N ARG A 132 3.53 7.32 -14.24
CA ARG A 132 2.23 6.68 -14.21
C ARG A 132 1.90 6.23 -12.79
N VAL A 133 0.81 6.74 -12.22
CA VAL A 133 0.30 6.28 -10.91
C VAL A 133 -0.83 5.28 -11.07
N GLU A 134 -0.67 4.11 -10.46
CA GLU A 134 -1.70 3.09 -10.26
C GLU A 134 -2.11 3.06 -8.78
N VAL A 135 -3.39 2.82 -8.51
CA VAL A 135 -3.92 2.70 -7.15
C VAL A 135 -4.46 1.30 -6.94
N MET A 136 -4.12 0.68 -5.81
CA MET A 136 -4.71 -0.60 -5.38
C MET A 136 -5.38 -0.44 -4.03
N ALA A 137 -6.64 -0.82 -3.92
CA ALA A 137 -7.38 -0.81 -2.66
C ALA A 137 -8.59 -1.75 -2.75
N PHE A 138 -9.25 -2.02 -1.63
CA PHE A 138 -10.57 -2.64 -1.65
C PHE A 138 -11.58 -1.61 -2.17
N GLY A 139 -12.25 -1.90 -3.28
CA GLY A 139 -13.20 -1.01 -3.94
C GLY A 139 -14.17 -0.30 -3.00
N PRO A 140 -14.85 -1.01 -2.07
CA PRO A 140 -15.80 -0.39 -1.15
C PRO A 140 -15.21 0.63 -0.16
N SER A 141 -13.92 0.57 0.16
CA SER A 141 -13.26 1.51 1.08
C SER A 141 -12.45 2.61 0.40
N CYS A 142 -12.37 2.59 -0.93
CA CYS A 142 -11.55 3.54 -1.69
C CYS A 142 -12.36 4.76 -2.14
N ASN A 143 -11.79 5.96 -1.91
CA ASN A 143 -12.34 7.23 -2.34
C ASN A 143 -12.60 7.27 -3.85
N ALA A 144 -13.78 7.74 -4.25
CA ALA A 144 -14.20 7.76 -5.66
C ALA A 144 -13.29 8.64 -6.53
N GLN A 145 -12.92 9.83 -6.05
CA GLN A 145 -12.06 10.74 -6.78
C GLN A 145 -10.66 10.16 -6.95
N LEU A 146 -10.13 9.42 -5.97
CA LEU A 146 -8.84 8.73 -6.11
C LEU A 146 -8.87 7.71 -7.27
N LYS A 147 -9.96 6.96 -7.42
CA LYS A 147 -10.15 6.03 -8.54
C LYS A 147 -10.20 6.75 -9.88
N GLU A 148 -10.85 7.91 -9.93
CA GLU A 148 -11.00 8.71 -11.15
C GLU A 148 -9.68 9.35 -11.60
N VAL A 149 -8.89 9.88 -10.65
CA VAL A 149 -7.65 10.59 -11.01
C VAL A 149 -6.49 9.66 -11.28
N CYS A 150 -6.48 8.42 -10.77
CA CYS A 150 -5.39 7.48 -11.04
C CYS A 150 -5.44 6.94 -12.48
N HIS A 151 -4.30 6.49 -13.02
CA HIS A 151 -4.29 5.94 -14.38
C HIS A 151 -4.85 4.52 -14.48
N GLN A 152 -4.84 3.80 -13.36
CA GLN A 152 -5.45 2.49 -13.23
C GLN A 152 -5.76 2.21 -11.78
N PHE A 153 -7.02 1.87 -11.54
CA PHE A 153 -7.46 1.34 -10.26
C PHE A 153 -7.49 -0.19 -10.32
N VAL A 154 -6.78 -0.85 -9.40
CA VAL A 154 -6.85 -2.29 -9.19
C VAL A 154 -7.71 -2.54 -7.96
N ASP A 155 -8.93 -3.00 -8.23
CA ASP A 155 -9.89 -3.32 -7.18
C ASP A 155 -9.58 -4.69 -6.58
N LEU A 156 -9.09 -4.69 -5.34
CA LEU A 156 -8.78 -5.90 -4.58
C LEU A 156 -10.03 -6.67 -4.16
N ASP A 157 -11.21 -6.03 -4.13
CA ASP A 157 -12.45 -6.69 -3.74
C ASP A 157 -12.87 -7.76 -4.76
N LYS A 158 -12.59 -7.53 -6.05
CA LYS A 158 -12.92 -8.45 -7.15
C LYS A 158 -12.35 -9.86 -6.96
N GLU A 159 -11.21 -9.98 -6.28
CA GLU A 159 -10.59 -11.26 -5.92
C GLU A 159 -10.16 -11.26 -4.44
N SER A 160 -11.00 -10.72 -3.55
CA SER A 160 -10.66 -10.47 -2.14
C SER A 160 -10.03 -11.67 -1.42
N SER A 161 -10.49 -12.89 -1.70
CA SER A 161 -9.96 -14.12 -1.12
C SER A 161 -8.46 -14.36 -1.37
N LYS A 162 -7.89 -13.81 -2.46
CA LYS A 162 -6.46 -13.86 -2.78
C LYS A 162 -5.64 -12.94 -1.89
N PHE A 163 -6.20 -11.79 -1.52
CA PHE A 163 -5.53 -10.71 -0.78
C PHE A 163 -5.78 -10.77 0.72
N LEU A 164 -6.51 -11.78 1.18
CA LEU A 164 -6.81 -12.00 2.60
C LEU A 164 -6.17 -13.31 3.07
N MET A 165 -5.63 -13.28 4.28
CA MET A 165 -5.14 -14.48 4.96
C MET A 165 -6.31 -15.42 5.22
N LYS A 166 -6.14 -16.70 4.89
CA LYS A 166 -7.12 -17.73 5.27
C LYS A 166 -7.24 -17.77 6.78
N LYS A 167 -8.46 -17.83 7.31
CA LYS A 167 -8.68 -18.14 8.72
C LYS A 167 -8.09 -19.54 8.95
N ASN A 168 -6.91 -19.62 9.55
CA ASN A 168 -6.42 -20.90 10.04
C ASN A 168 -7.47 -21.41 11.02
N GLY A 169 -8.13 -22.52 10.67
CA GLY A 169 -9.03 -23.20 11.57
C GLY A 169 -8.24 -23.51 12.84
N ARG A 170 -8.46 -22.72 13.90
CA ARG A 170 -8.04 -23.13 15.24
C ARG A 170 -8.70 -24.48 15.45
N LYS A 171 -7.92 -25.56 15.40
CA LYS A 171 -8.31 -26.81 16.05
C LYS A 171 -8.64 -26.40 17.49
N ARG A 172 -9.94 -26.32 17.79
CA ARG A 172 -10.41 -26.31 19.18
C ARG A 172 -9.86 -27.61 19.76
N LYS A 173 -8.84 -27.49 20.61
CA LYS A 173 -8.54 -28.54 21.58
C LYS A 173 -9.68 -28.56 22.59
#